data_AF-A0A2G5UB50-F1
#
_entry.id   AF-A0A2G5UB50-F1
#
_cell.length_a   1.000
_cell.length_b   1.000
_cell.length_c   1.000
_cell.angle_alpha   90.00
_cell.angle_beta   90.00
_cell.angle_gamma   90.00
#
_symmetry.space_group_name_H-M   'P 1'
#
loop_
_entity.id
_entity.type
_entity.pdbx_description
1 polymer ?
#
loop_
_entity_poly.entity_id
_entity_poly.type
_entity_poly.pdbx_seq_one_letter_code
_entity_poly.pdbx_strand_id
1 'polypeptide(L)'
;MIQIFGKVAYGNFPGTFSRSSKCASECFNLNDCILSWRPSNESCYHYSYLDQPETITVVETGREENSVVAFKTIITGTTCPISYTDMEFKMTIPSDDTYSWKKTGNSWSLNGCRDGWTQFDRTNGISVCMKAFEVTYLKRQDAPSWCSTQKNATMIGMASVEESQWVHDQLHSTYNYYGYWVDGTLTCLPTCDFSTLNYTDGFTTGSAALTTTNFHMGEGGYQSMYLAVATLSHVKPATMLPSSGNSPAGGIVCGYQLKN
;
A
#
# COMPACT_ATOMS: atom_id res chain seq x y z
N MET A 1 0.27 24.42 4.30
CA MET A 1 -0.94 23.62 4.63
C MET A 1 -2.16 24.50 4.52
N ILE A 2 -3.27 23.98 4.03
CA ILE A 2 -4.56 24.70 3.98
C ILE A 2 -5.32 24.40 5.26
N GLN A 3 -5.70 25.44 6.01
CA GLN A 3 -6.42 25.32 7.27
C GLN A 3 -7.90 25.63 7.08
N ILE A 4 -8.77 24.82 7.67
CA ILE A 4 -10.22 25.06 7.72
C ILE A 4 -10.74 24.79 9.14
N PHE A 5 -11.91 25.35 9.45
CA PHE A 5 -12.66 24.91 10.61
C PHE A 5 -13.24 23.53 10.33
N GLY A 6 -12.85 22.56 11.14
CA GLY A 6 -13.24 21.19 10.94
C GLY A 6 -12.71 20.27 12.02
N LYS A 7 -13.19 19.04 12.02
CA LYS A 7 -12.77 17.99 12.95
C LYS A 7 -12.62 16.66 12.23
N VAL A 8 -11.76 15.80 12.78
CA VAL A 8 -11.67 14.42 12.34
C VAL A 8 -12.85 13.66 12.96
N ALA A 9 -13.77 13.20 12.12
CA ALA A 9 -14.94 12.43 12.52
C ALA A 9 -14.64 10.93 12.61
N TYR A 10 -13.68 10.45 11.81
CA TYR A 10 -13.19 9.08 11.80
C TYR A 10 -11.72 9.09 11.41
N GLY A 11 -10.93 8.20 11.99
CA GLY A 11 -9.50 8.11 11.76
C GLY A 11 -8.82 7.76 13.06
N ASN A 12 -8.00 6.72 13.02
CA ASN A 12 -7.30 6.25 14.20
C ASN A 12 -6.45 7.34 14.82
N PHE A 13 -6.60 7.50 16.13
CA PHE A 13 -6.00 8.61 16.87
C PHE A 13 -4.47 8.51 16.81
N PRO A 14 -3.79 9.45 16.14
CA PRO A 14 -2.36 9.41 16.04
C PRO A 14 -1.71 9.83 17.36
N GLY A 15 -0.39 9.66 17.46
CA GLY A 15 0.38 10.14 18.59
C GLY A 15 0.09 11.62 18.89
N THR A 16 -0.20 11.94 20.16
CA THR A 16 -0.37 13.34 20.61
C THR A 16 0.95 14.09 20.46
N PHE A 17 0.97 15.13 19.63
CA PHE A 17 2.16 15.93 19.35
C PHE A 17 2.09 17.24 20.15
N SER A 18 2.24 17.14 21.47
CA SER A 18 2.29 18.29 22.40
C SER A 18 1.03 19.19 22.43
N ARG A 19 1.02 20.17 23.34
CA ARG A 19 0.11 21.32 23.31
C ARG A 19 0.83 22.46 22.60
N SER A 20 0.65 22.56 21.28
CA SER A 20 1.28 23.59 20.47
C SER A 20 0.25 24.39 19.67
N SER A 21 0.32 25.72 19.78
CA SER A 21 -0.43 26.64 18.90
C SER A 21 0.08 26.60 17.45
N LYS A 22 1.22 25.94 17.20
CA LYS A 22 1.89 25.79 15.90
C LYS A 22 1.62 24.45 15.22
N CYS A 23 0.55 23.74 15.62
CA CYS A 23 0.22 22.39 15.17
C CYS A 23 0.35 22.17 13.66
N ALA A 24 -0.22 23.08 12.84
CA ALA A 24 -0.14 23.00 11.39
C ALA A 24 1.28 23.25 10.85
N SER A 25 2.01 24.25 11.38
CA SER A 25 3.39 24.50 10.94
C SER A 25 4.36 23.39 11.31
N GLU A 26 4.14 22.72 12.45
CA GLU A 26 4.95 21.56 12.86
C GLU A 26 4.71 20.39 11.91
N CYS A 27 3.45 20.03 11.63
CA CYS A 27 3.11 19.02 10.64
C CYS A 27 3.67 19.36 9.24
N PHE A 28 3.64 20.64 8.85
CA PHE A 28 4.19 21.06 7.56
C PHE A 28 5.67 20.68 7.40
N ASN A 29 6.46 20.81 8.47
CA ASN A 29 7.90 20.51 8.48
C ASN A 29 8.21 19.02 8.58
N LEU A 30 7.23 18.19 8.97
CA LEU A 30 7.38 16.73 9.00
C LEU A 30 7.08 16.15 7.61
N ASN A 31 8.01 15.40 7.05
CA ASN A 31 7.87 14.82 5.70
C ASN A 31 6.68 13.84 5.61
N ASP A 32 6.40 13.16 6.71
CA ASP A 32 5.43 12.08 6.80
C ASP A 32 4.03 12.53 7.20
N CYS A 33 3.89 13.75 7.75
CA CYS A 33 2.61 14.28 8.18
C CYS A 33 1.71 14.68 7.00
N ILE A 34 0.46 14.24 7.02
CA ILE A 34 -0.53 14.42 5.94
C ILE A 34 -1.67 15.37 6.35
N LEU A 35 -2.01 15.36 7.64
CA LEU A 35 -3.07 16.15 8.24
C LEU A 35 -2.67 16.52 9.67
N SER A 36 -2.92 17.76 10.07
CA SER A 36 -2.90 18.13 11.49
C SER A 36 -4.30 18.44 11.96
N TRP A 37 -4.65 18.04 13.18
CA TRP A 37 -5.91 18.38 13.81
C TRP A 37 -5.67 18.96 15.20
N ARG A 38 -6.26 20.13 15.46
CA ARG A 38 -6.27 20.80 16.74
C ARG A 38 -7.73 20.97 17.19
N PRO A 39 -8.23 20.15 18.14
CA PRO A 39 -9.56 20.31 18.68
C PRO A 39 -9.61 21.52 19.63
N SER A 40 -10.81 21.82 20.13
CA SER A 40 -11.07 22.93 21.06
C SER A 40 -10.29 22.86 22.38
N ASN A 41 -9.82 21.67 22.78
CA ASN A 41 -8.97 21.45 23.96
C ASN A 41 -7.49 21.80 23.75
N GLU A 42 -7.14 22.32 22.57
CA GLU A 42 -5.80 22.76 22.16
C GLU A 42 -4.72 21.66 22.10
N SER A 43 -5.10 20.38 22.20
CA SER A 43 -4.20 19.28 21.86
C SER A 43 -3.87 19.31 20.38
N CYS A 44 -2.66 18.89 20.00
CA CYS A 44 -2.27 18.76 18.60
C CYS A 44 -2.10 17.29 18.21
N TYR A 45 -2.72 16.91 17.10
CA TYR A 45 -2.65 15.58 16.51
C TYR A 45 -2.09 15.67 15.10
N HIS A 46 -1.08 14.84 14.79
CA HIS A 46 -0.48 14.75 13.45
C HIS A 46 -0.75 13.37 12.89
N TYR A 47 -1.44 13.30 11.75
CA TYR A 47 -1.64 12.05 11.04
C TYR A 47 -0.46 11.85 10.11
N SER A 48 0.18 10.69 10.17
CA SER A 48 1.30 10.32 9.30
C SER A 48 0.86 9.26 8.28
N TYR A 49 1.39 9.33 7.06
CA TYR A 49 1.20 8.23 6.10
C TYR A 49 2.02 6.99 6.47
N LEU A 50 3.04 7.12 7.33
CA LEU A 50 3.83 5.99 7.83
C LEU A 50 3.05 5.15 8.84
N ASP A 51 2.05 5.74 9.49
CA ASP A 51 1.13 5.03 10.36
C ASP A 51 0.12 4.19 9.58
N GLN A 52 0.05 4.36 8.25
CA GLN A 52 -0.80 3.59 7.34
C GLN A 52 -2.27 3.54 7.79
N PRO A 53 -2.90 4.67 8.16
CA PRO A 53 -4.26 4.67 8.68
C PRO A 53 -5.23 4.12 7.63
N GLU A 54 -6.17 3.25 8.04
CA GLU A 54 -7.13 2.65 7.12
C GLU A 54 -8.01 3.68 6.40
N THR A 55 -8.55 4.65 7.13
CA THR A 55 -9.31 5.76 6.56
C THR A 55 -9.29 6.95 7.51
N ILE A 56 -9.24 8.16 6.96
CA ILE A 56 -9.45 9.39 7.73
C ILE A 56 -10.61 10.16 7.12
N THR A 57 -11.58 10.55 7.93
CA THR A 57 -12.69 11.42 7.53
C THR A 57 -12.66 12.70 8.33
N VAL A 58 -12.63 13.81 7.61
CA VAL A 58 -12.70 15.17 8.15
C VAL A 58 -14.04 15.77 7.77
N VAL A 59 -14.70 16.43 8.70
CA VAL A 59 -15.92 17.20 8.45
C VAL A 59 -15.67 18.67 8.73
N GLU A 60 -16.21 19.53 7.86
CA GLU A 60 -16.25 20.97 8.08
C GLU A 60 -17.11 21.28 9.31
N THR A 61 -16.67 22.23 10.12
CA THR A 61 -17.41 22.72 11.29
C THR A 61 -17.50 24.23 11.25
N GLY A 62 -18.43 24.80 12.02
CA GLY A 62 -18.44 26.24 12.22
C GLY A 62 -17.29 26.72 13.10
N ARG A 63 -17.06 28.03 13.10
CA ARG A 63 -16.00 28.70 13.89
C ARG A 63 -16.21 28.51 15.39
N GLU A 64 -17.46 28.42 15.82
CA GLU A 64 -17.88 28.24 17.21
C GLU A 64 -17.36 26.95 17.85
N GLU A 65 -17.09 25.90 17.06
CA GLU A 65 -16.50 24.66 17.58
C GLU A 65 -15.01 24.82 17.94
N ASN A 66 -14.35 25.90 17.50
CA ASN A 66 -12.92 26.17 17.72
C ASN A 66 -12.00 24.98 17.40
N SER A 67 -12.41 24.14 16.44
CA SER A 67 -11.65 22.99 15.95
C SER A 67 -11.07 23.34 14.59
N VAL A 68 -9.77 23.14 14.42
CA VAL A 68 -9.05 23.45 13.19
C VAL A 68 -8.35 22.21 12.68
N VAL A 69 -8.54 21.93 11.40
CA VAL A 69 -7.80 20.91 10.65
C VAL A 69 -6.94 21.61 9.61
N ALA A 70 -5.77 21.05 9.33
CA ALA A 70 -4.91 21.53 8.27
C ALA A 70 -4.53 20.37 7.36
N PHE A 71 -4.77 20.54 6.06
CA PHE A 71 -4.39 19.58 5.03
C PHE A 71 -3.01 19.94 4.49
N LYS A 72 -2.10 18.96 4.45
CA LYS A 72 -0.86 19.09 3.68
C LYS A 72 -1.23 18.83 2.23
N THR A 73 -1.02 19.84 1.39
CA THR A 73 -1.39 19.74 -0.01
C THR A 73 -0.47 20.56 -0.91
N ILE A 74 -0.37 20.13 -2.16
CA ILE A 74 0.34 20.82 -3.23
C ILE A 74 -0.57 21.92 -3.77
N ILE A 75 -0.11 23.17 -3.70
CA ILE A 75 -0.78 24.31 -4.34
C ILE A 75 -0.21 24.44 -5.75
N THR A 76 -1.08 24.43 -6.75
CA THR A 76 -0.70 24.75 -8.13
C THR A 76 -0.70 26.26 -8.33
N GLY A 77 0.34 26.79 -8.98
CA GLY A 77 0.53 28.23 -9.21
C GLY A 77 1.36 28.93 -8.12
N THR A 78 1.49 30.26 -8.24
CA THR A 78 2.35 31.09 -7.40
C THR A 78 1.61 31.84 -6.29
N THR A 79 0.28 31.70 -6.20
CA THR A 79 -0.57 32.43 -5.24
C THR A 79 -1.40 31.47 -4.41
N CYS A 80 -1.65 31.84 -3.15
CA CYS A 80 -2.58 31.10 -2.30
C CYS A 80 -4.00 31.18 -2.88
N PRO A 81 -4.71 30.06 -3.05
CA PRO A 81 -6.08 30.07 -3.53
C PRO A 81 -6.99 30.93 -2.65
N ILE A 82 -7.87 31.71 -3.27
CA ILE A 82 -8.82 32.61 -2.58
C ILE A 82 -9.87 31.79 -1.81
N SER A 83 -10.19 30.59 -2.31
CA SER A 83 -11.09 29.64 -1.67
C SER A 83 -10.51 28.24 -1.71
N TYR A 84 -10.80 27.47 -0.67
CA TYR A 84 -10.45 26.05 -0.59
C TYR A 84 -11.55 25.15 -1.19
N THR A 85 -12.73 25.69 -1.53
CA THR A 85 -13.91 24.92 -1.91
C THR A 85 -13.70 24.07 -3.15
N ASP A 86 -12.91 24.56 -4.11
CA ASP A 86 -12.64 23.91 -5.39
C ASP A 86 -11.23 23.32 -5.47
N MET A 87 -10.52 23.26 -4.34
CA MET A 87 -9.18 22.69 -4.28
C MET A 87 -9.22 21.17 -4.20
N GLU A 88 -8.39 20.53 -5.01
CA GLU A 88 -8.04 19.12 -4.84
C GLU A 88 -6.95 19.01 -3.77
N PHE A 89 -7.30 18.53 -2.59
CA PHE A 89 -6.31 18.26 -1.57
C PHE A 89 -5.59 16.97 -1.90
N LYS A 90 -4.37 17.11 -2.43
CA LYS A 90 -3.45 16.00 -2.69
C LYS A 90 -2.06 16.29 -2.16
N MET A 91 -1.33 15.23 -1.82
CA MET A 91 0.09 15.31 -1.48
C MET A 91 0.89 14.21 -2.19
N THR A 92 2.16 14.49 -2.43
CA THR A 92 3.12 13.53 -2.97
C THR A 92 4.11 13.16 -1.87
N ILE A 93 4.36 11.86 -1.70
CA ILE A 93 5.36 11.33 -0.76
C ILE A 93 6.69 11.10 -1.47
N PRO A 94 7.82 10.87 -0.75
CA PRO A 94 9.13 10.70 -1.38
C PRO A 94 9.25 9.56 -2.41
N SER A 95 8.31 8.59 -2.44
CA SER A 95 8.25 7.53 -3.45
C SER A 95 7.56 7.93 -4.77
N ASP A 96 7.23 9.21 -4.92
CA ASP A 96 6.42 9.82 -5.98
C ASP A 96 4.95 9.34 -6.02
N ASP A 97 4.54 8.51 -5.06
CA ASP A 97 3.13 8.16 -4.90
C ASP A 97 2.35 9.35 -4.32
N THR A 98 1.05 9.35 -4.55
CA THR A 98 0.15 10.42 -4.12
C THR A 98 -0.92 9.91 -3.16
N TYR A 99 -1.40 10.81 -2.31
CA TYR A 99 -2.57 10.63 -1.48
C TYR A 99 -3.55 11.75 -1.81
N SER A 100 -4.74 11.39 -2.29
CA SER A 100 -5.78 12.35 -2.67
C SER A 100 -6.99 12.26 -1.74
N TRP A 101 -7.36 13.39 -1.14
CA TRP A 101 -8.57 13.50 -0.35
C TRP A 101 -9.79 13.62 -1.28
N LYS A 102 -10.78 12.78 -1.06
CA LYS A 102 -12.06 12.84 -1.77
C LYS A 102 -13.04 13.73 -1.02
N LYS A 103 -13.47 14.82 -1.64
CA LYS A 103 -14.50 15.70 -1.10
C LYS A 103 -15.90 15.14 -1.38
N THR A 104 -16.76 15.08 -0.37
CA THR A 104 -18.18 14.69 -0.49
C THR A 104 -19.05 15.64 0.34
N GLY A 105 -19.69 16.61 -0.31
CA GLY A 105 -20.41 17.68 0.40
C GLY A 105 -19.45 18.49 1.30
N ASN A 106 -19.69 18.47 2.61
CA ASN A 106 -18.88 19.17 3.62
C ASN A 106 -17.85 18.27 4.31
N SER A 107 -17.53 17.11 3.73
CA SER A 107 -16.53 16.20 4.27
C SER A 107 -15.42 15.90 3.26
N TRP A 108 -14.27 15.51 3.79
CA TRP A 108 -13.12 14.99 3.06
C TRP A 108 -12.74 13.64 3.64
N SER A 109 -12.63 12.64 2.78
CA SER A 109 -12.16 11.29 3.16
C SER A 109 -10.86 10.97 2.47
N LEU A 110 -9.90 10.42 3.22
CA LEU A 110 -8.68 9.82 2.70
C LEU A 110 -8.76 8.31 2.88
N ASN A 111 -8.58 7.56 1.80
CA ASN A 111 -8.38 6.11 1.89
C ASN A 111 -6.94 5.81 2.35
N GLY A 112 -6.74 4.70 3.06
CA GLY A 112 -5.42 4.29 3.53
C GLY A 112 -4.48 3.86 2.40
N CYS A 113 -5.02 3.43 1.28
CA CYS A 113 -4.22 3.15 0.09
C CYS A 113 -3.83 4.45 -0.64
N ARG A 114 -2.55 4.51 -1.02
CA ARG A 114 -2.02 5.49 -1.97
C ARG A 114 -2.78 5.42 -3.29
N ASP A 115 -2.80 6.51 -4.03
CA ASP A 115 -3.46 6.59 -5.33
C ASP A 115 -2.90 5.53 -6.29
N GLY A 116 -3.81 4.74 -6.87
CA GLY A 116 -3.48 3.64 -7.78
C GLY A 116 -2.93 2.37 -7.12
N TRP A 117 -2.96 2.26 -5.79
CA TRP A 117 -2.77 1.00 -5.06
C TRP A 117 -4.13 0.35 -4.77
N THR A 118 -4.19 -0.97 -4.80
CA THR A 118 -5.43 -1.75 -4.61
C THR A 118 -5.49 -2.30 -3.19
N GLN A 119 -6.61 -2.09 -2.50
CA GLN A 119 -6.85 -2.65 -1.17
C GLN A 119 -7.35 -4.10 -1.26
N PHE A 120 -6.85 -4.95 -0.38
CA PHE A 120 -7.39 -6.28 -0.12
C PHE A 120 -7.62 -6.46 1.38
N ASP A 121 -8.84 -6.86 1.74
CA ASP A 121 -9.20 -7.21 3.11
C ASP A 121 -9.08 -8.72 3.29
N ARG A 122 -8.10 -9.14 4.09
CA ARG A 122 -7.79 -10.55 4.32
C ARG A 122 -8.63 -11.10 5.47
N THR A 123 -8.86 -12.42 5.44
CA THR A 123 -9.76 -13.12 6.37
C THR A 123 -9.32 -13.08 7.84
N ASN A 124 -8.07 -12.73 8.11
CA ASN A 124 -7.53 -12.54 9.46
C ASN A 124 -7.71 -11.10 10.00
N GLY A 125 -8.49 -10.26 9.31
CA GLY A 125 -8.70 -8.86 9.71
C GLY A 125 -7.54 -7.93 9.35
N ILE A 126 -6.61 -8.39 8.51
CA ILE A 126 -5.53 -7.56 7.97
C ILE A 126 -5.99 -6.97 6.64
N SER A 127 -5.94 -5.65 6.50
CA SER A 127 -6.10 -4.99 5.21
C SER A 127 -4.73 -4.60 4.67
N VAL A 128 -4.49 -4.84 3.37
CA VAL A 128 -3.24 -4.50 2.70
C VAL A 128 -3.51 -3.64 1.47
N CYS A 129 -2.56 -2.78 1.13
CA CYS A 129 -2.53 -2.08 -0.15
C CYS A 129 -1.44 -2.69 -1.02
N MET A 130 -1.77 -3.00 -2.27
CA MET A 130 -0.88 -3.71 -3.20
C MET A 130 -0.75 -2.97 -4.53
N LYS A 131 0.43 -3.04 -5.12
CA LYS A 131 0.66 -2.56 -6.49
C LYS A 131 1.70 -3.42 -7.20
N ALA A 132 1.38 -3.80 -8.42
CA ALA A 132 2.29 -4.49 -9.31
C ALA A 132 3.12 -3.46 -10.09
N PHE A 133 4.42 -3.69 -10.19
CA PHE A 133 5.36 -2.82 -10.89
C PHE A 133 6.11 -3.61 -11.94
N GLU A 134 6.05 -3.12 -13.18
CA GLU A 134 6.91 -3.59 -14.25
C GLU A 134 8.34 -3.09 -14.02
N VAL A 135 9.27 -4.03 -13.83
CA VAL A 135 10.68 -3.76 -13.62
C VAL A 135 11.47 -4.79 -14.41
N THR A 136 11.93 -4.37 -15.59
CA THR A 136 12.64 -5.25 -16.52
C THR A 136 13.93 -5.79 -15.89
N TYR A 137 14.19 -7.09 -16.09
CA TYR A 137 15.41 -7.77 -15.64
C TYR A 137 15.61 -7.79 -14.11
N LEU A 138 14.54 -7.75 -13.32
CA LEU A 138 14.63 -7.78 -11.86
C LEU A 138 14.93 -9.18 -11.33
N LYS A 139 16.10 -9.34 -10.70
CA LYS A 139 16.47 -10.58 -10.01
C LYS A 139 15.76 -10.70 -8.66
N ARG A 140 15.46 -11.92 -8.23
CA ARG A 140 14.75 -12.19 -6.98
C ARG A 140 15.45 -11.66 -5.73
N GLN A 141 16.78 -11.63 -5.74
CA GLN A 141 17.59 -11.11 -4.62
C GLN A 141 17.45 -9.58 -4.44
N ASP A 142 17.19 -8.84 -5.53
CA ASP A 142 17.11 -7.38 -5.54
C ASP A 142 15.65 -6.90 -5.39
N ALA A 143 14.69 -7.80 -5.62
CA ALA A 143 13.26 -7.52 -5.52
C ALA A 143 12.84 -6.93 -4.15
N PRO A 144 13.19 -7.53 -2.99
CA PRO A 144 12.81 -6.96 -1.69
C PRO A 144 13.32 -5.54 -1.46
N SER A 145 14.58 -5.27 -1.81
CA SER A 145 15.19 -3.94 -1.61
C SER A 145 14.61 -2.91 -2.57
N TRP A 146 14.15 -3.32 -3.75
CA TRP A 146 13.46 -2.44 -4.68
C TRP A 146 12.15 -1.90 -4.06
N CYS A 147 11.30 -2.76 -3.47
CA CYS A 147 10.06 -2.30 -2.82
C CYS A 147 10.34 -1.32 -1.68
N SER A 148 11.31 -1.63 -0.81
CA SER A 148 11.59 -0.79 0.36
C SER A 148 12.19 0.55 -0.03
N THR A 149 13.13 0.56 -0.98
CA THR A 149 13.86 1.77 -1.36
C THR A 149 13.06 2.66 -2.30
N GLN A 150 12.36 2.08 -3.29
CA GLN A 150 11.66 2.84 -4.32
C GLN A 150 10.23 3.18 -3.94
N LYS A 151 9.60 2.35 -3.09
CA LYS A 151 8.18 2.43 -2.80
C LYS A 151 7.86 2.48 -1.31
N ASN A 152 8.84 2.54 -0.40
CA ASN A 152 8.57 2.55 1.04
C ASN A 152 7.49 1.51 1.43
N ALA A 153 7.66 0.31 0.90
CA ALA A 153 6.74 -0.82 0.98
C ALA A 153 7.58 -2.11 1.03
N THR A 154 6.95 -3.26 1.25
CA THR A 154 7.65 -4.55 1.25
C THR A 154 7.22 -5.36 0.04
N MET A 155 8.07 -6.28 -0.43
CA MET A 155 7.61 -7.28 -1.38
C MET A 155 6.55 -8.14 -0.69
N ILE A 156 5.37 -8.27 -1.27
CA ILE A 156 4.21 -8.84 -0.58
C ILE A 156 3.88 -10.25 -1.09
N GLY A 157 3.46 -11.13 -0.18
CA GLY A 157 2.99 -12.46 -0.48
C GLY A 157 1.51 -12.50 -0.85
N MET A 158 1.09 -13.54 -1.57
CA MET A 158 -0.32 -13.73 -1.95
C MET A 158 -1.03 -14.52 -0.86
N ALA A 159 -1.99 -13.91 -0.18
CA ALA A 159 -2.80 -14.55 0.84
C ALA A 159 -3.98 -15.33 0.26
N SER A 160 -4.42 -15.03 -0.96
CA SER A 160 -5.56 -15.68 -1.60
C SER A 160 -5.39 -15.88 -3.11
N VAL A 161 -6.26 -16.71 -3.69
CA VAL A 161 -6.30 -16.94 -5.14
C VAL A 161 -6.67 -15.64 -5.86
N GLU A 162 -7.59 -14.86 -5.29
CA GLU A 162 -8.05 -13.59 -5.84
C GLU A 162 -6.91 -12.56 -5.92
N GLU A 163 -6.07 -12.45 -4.89
CA GLU A 163 -4.88 -11.58 -4.92
C GLU A 163 -3.93 -11.99 -6.06
N SER A 164 -3.67 -13.29 -6.22
CA SER A 164 -2.78 -13.78 -7.28
C SER A 164 -3.36 -13.61 -8.70
N GLN A 165 -4.67 -13.75 -8.84
CA GLN A 165 -5.38 -13.50 -10.12
C GLN A 165 -5.35 -12.02 -10.47
N TRP A 166 -5.58 -11.14 -9.50
CA TRP A 166 -5.46 -9.70 -9.71
C TRP A 166 -4.05 -9.31 -10.18
N VAL A 167 -3.00 -9.87 -9.56
CA VAL A 167 -1.60 -9.65 -10.02
C VAL A 167 -1.41 -10.20 -11.44
N HIS A 168 -1.93 -11.40 -11.72
CA HIS A 168 -1.83 -12.02 -13.04
C HIS A 168 -2.46 -11.13 -14.12
N ASP A 169 -3.59 -10.48 -13.83
CA ASP A 169 -4.25 -9.54 -14.74
C ASP A 169 -3.44 -8.25 -14.98
N GLN A 170 -2.46 -7.94 -14.12
CA GLN A 170 -1.50 -6.85 -14.34
C GLN A 170 -0.32 -7.25 -15.23
N LEU A 171 -0.16 -8.53 -15.59
CA LEU A 171 0.96 -8.97 -16.42
C LEU A 171 0.73 -8.55 -17.88
N HIS A 172 1.49 -7.55 -18.33
CA HIS A 172 1.43 -7.05 -19.71
C HIS A 172 2.48 -7.75 -20.56
N SER A 173 2.19 -8.96 -21.05
CA SER A 173 3.15 -9.70 -21.88
C SER A 173 2.50 -10.68 -22.85
N THR A 174 3.08 -10.78 -24.05
CA THR A 174 2.78 -11.83 -25.04
C THR A 174 3.70 -13.05 -24.91
N TYR A 175 4.67 -13.03 -23.98
CA TYR A 175 5.59 -14.14 -23.76
C TYR A 175 4.92 -15.27 -22.96
N ASN A 176 5.26 -16.51 -23.30
CA ASN A 176 4.72 -17.70 -22.63
C ASN A 176 5.16 -17.83 -21.16
N TYR A 177 6.24 -17.15 -20.76
CA TYR A 177 6.75 -17.15 -19.40
C TYR A 177 7.19 -15.74 -19.01
N TYR A 178 6.25 -14.97 -18.48
CA TYR A 178 6.46 -13.65 -17.92
C TYR A 178 5.75 -13.59 -16.58
N GLY A 179 6.45 -13.16 -15.54
CA GLY A 179 5.89 -13.13 -14.20
C GLY A 179 6.51 -12.05 -13.35
N TYR A 180 5.87 -11.78 -12.23
CA TYR A 180 6.29 -10.85 -11.20
C TYR A 180 6.68 -11.59 -9.93
N TRP A 181 7.74 -11.11 -9.29
CA TRP A 181 8.12 -11.60 -7.98
C TRP A 181 7.08 -11.21 -6.94
N VAL A 182 6.73 -12.21 -6.11
CA VAL A 182 5.96 -12.02 -4.90
C VAL A 182 6.78 -12.57 -3.74
N ASP A 183 6.42 -12.16 -2.53
CA ASP A 183 7.04 -12.75 -1.35
C ASP A 183 6.57 -14.17 -1.10
N GLY A 184 7.42 -14.94 -0.43
CA GLY A 184 7.21 -16.35 -0.20
C GLY A 184 8.38 -17.21 -0.66
N THR A 185 8.79 -18.11 0.23
CA THR A 185 9.72 -19.21 -0.06
C THR A 185 9.11 -20.52 0.38
N LEU A 186 9.37 -21.59 -0.35
CA LEU A 186 9.01 -22.95 0.06
C LEU A 186 10.00 -23.98 -0.47
N THR A 187 10.07 -25.14 0.16
CA THR A 187 10.91 -26.26 -0.29
C THR A 187 10.13 -27.17 -1.23
N CYS A 188 10.71 -27.48 -2.40
CA CYS A 188 10.13 -28.45 -3.34
C CYS A 188 11.13 -29.57 -3.64
N LEU A 189 10.84 -30.78 -3.16
CA LEU A 189 11.66 -31.99 -3.29
C LEU A 189 10.78 -33.26 -3.28
N PRO A 190 10.55 -33.97 -4.40
CA PRO A 190 10.14 -33.50 -5.74
C PRO A 190 8.71 -32.90 -5.76
N THR A 191 8.02 -32.94 -4.62
CA THR A 191 6.77 -32.22 -4.35
C THR A 191 7.04 -31.03 -3.44
N CYS A 192 6.18 -30.02 -3.47
CA CYS A 192 6.30 -28.85 -2.61
C CYS A 192 5.73 -29.10 -1.22
N ASP A 193 6.53 -28.83 -0.19
CA ASP A 193 6.14 -28.93 1.21
C ASP A 193 5.65 -27.57 1.72
N PHE A 194 4.32 -27.41 1.76
CA PHE A 194 3.69 -26.17 2.24
C PHE A 194 3.93 -25.90 3.73
N SER A 195 4.40 -26.86 4.52
CA SER A 195 4.80 -26.61 5.91
C SER A 195 6.07 -25.75 6.00
N THR A 196 6.86 -25.70 4.92
CA THR A 196 8.05 -24.85 4.81
C THR A 196 7.75 -23.48 4.21
N LEU A 197 6.49 -23.19 3.90
CA LEU A 197 6.08 -21.91 3.34
C LEU A 197 6.37 -20.79 4.34
N ASN A 198 7.15 -19.81 3.90
CA ASN A 198 7.54 -18.68 4.72
C ASN A 198 7.41 -17.39 3.93
N TYR A 199 6.69 -16.42 4.51
CA TYR A 199 6.62 -15.04 4.05
C TYR A 199 7.45 -14.16 5.00
N THR A 200 8.11 -13.17 4.44
CA THR A 200 8.96 -12.19 5.12
C THR A 200 8.31 -10.82 5.24
N ASP A 201 7.17 -10.59 4.58
CA ASP A 201 6.44 -9.32 4.65
C ASP A 201 5.82 -9.00 6.02
N GLY A 202 5.65 -10.01 6.88
CA GLY A 202 5.15 -9.88 8.25
C GLY A 202 3.62 -9.88 8.37
N PHE A 203 2.87 -9.94 7.27
CA PHE A 203 1.40 -9.87 7.28
C PHE A 203 0.71 -10.79 6.25
N THR A 204 1.46 -11.61 5.52
CA THR A 204 0.95 -12.76 4.75
C THR A 204 1.18 -14.06 5.50
N THR A 205 0.14 -14.89 5.60
CA THR A 205 0.22 -16.22 6.23
C THR A 205 -0.64 -17.23 5.48
N GLY A 206 -0.36 -18.52 5.72
CA GLY A 206 -1.11 -19.63 5.13
C GLY A 206 -0.81 -19.88 3.66
N SER A 207 -1.45 -20.90 3.11
CA SER A 207 -1.22 -21.39 1.74
C SER A 207 -2.47 -21.27 0.85
N ALA A 208 -3.42 -20.41 1.22
CA ALA A 208 -4.72 -20.35 0.53
C ALA A 208 -4.60 -19.90 -0.94
N ALA A 209 -3.57 -19.14 -1.31
CA ALA A 209 -3.26 -18.85 -2.72
C ALA A 209 -2.69 -20.05 -3.49
N LEU A 210 -2.14 -21.06 -2.80
CA LEU A 210 -1.40 -22.18 -3.38
C LEU A 210 -2.26 -23.45 -3.51
N THR A 211 -3.46 -23.32 -4.07
CA THR A 211 -4.36 -24.45 -4.30
C THR A 211 -3.89 -25.33 -5.47
N THR A 212 -4.40 -26.56 -5.56
CA THR A 212 -4.09 -27.47 -6.68
C THR A 212 -4.49 -26.93 -8.05
N THR A 213 -5.41 -25.95 -8.11
CA THR A 213 -5.86 -25.31 -9.36
C THR A 213 -5.11 -24.01 -9.65
N ASN A 214 -4.61 -23.31 -8.63
CA ASN A 214 -3.96 -22.01 -8.79
C ASN A 214 -2.42 -22.09 -8.80
N PHE A 215 -1.85 -23.14 -8.20
CA PHE A 215 -0.41 -23.33 -8.09
C PHE A 215 0.08 -24.44 -9.03
N HIS A 216 0.97 -24.08 -9.94
CA HIS A 216 1.60 -25.02 -10.84
C HIS A 216 3.04 -25.31 -10.41
N MET A 217 3.32 -26.58 -10.13
CA MET A 217 4.66 -27.08 -9.94
C MET A 217 5.24 -27.48 -11.29
N GLY A 218 6.27 -26.78 -11.76
CA GLY A 218 7.01 -27.17 -12.95
C GLY A 218 7.83 -28.45 -12.74
N GLU A 219 8.28 -29.06 -13.84
CA GLU A 219 9.18 -30.21 -13.80
C GLU A 219 10.58 -29.77 -13.33
N GLY A 220 10.87 -29.94 -12.03
CA GLY A 220 12.19 -29.69 -11.45
C GLY A 220 12.10 -29.10 -10.04
N GLY A 221 12.34 -29.94 -9.01
CA GLY A 221 12.40 -29.52 -7.62
C GLY A 221 13.66 -30.06 -6.95
N TYR A 222 14.68 -29.21 -6.81
CA TYR A 222 15.90 -29.52 -6.06
C TYR A 222 16.34 -28.30 -5.25
N GLN A 223 15.54 -27.79 -4.28
CA GLN A 223 15.92 -26.87 -3.15
C GLN A 223 14.74 -25.96 -2.68
N SER A 224 15.07 -24.95 -1.85
CA SER A 224 14.23 -23.78 -1.54
C SER A 224 13.96 -22.96 -2.79
N MET A 225 12.69 -22.66 -3.03
CA MET A 225 12.16 -21.98 -4.20
C MET A 225 11.44 -20.70 -3.77
N TYR A 226 11.40 -19.73 -4.67
CA TYR A 226 10.71 -18.45 -4.50
C TYR A 226 9.38 -18.45 -5.22
N LEU A 227 8.38 -17.76 -4.68
CA LEU A 227 7.09 -17.63 -5.34
C LEU A 227 7.11 -16.53 -6.42
N ALA A 228 6.40 -16.79 -7.51
CA ALA A 228 6.10 -15.82 -8.55
C ALA A 228 4.65 -15.98 -9.01
N VAL A 229 4.04 -14.87 -9.44
CA VAL A 229 2.81 -14.89 -10.24
C VAL A 229 3.23 -14.74 -11.70
N ALA A 230 2.82 -15.65 -12.58
CA ALA A 230 3.24 -15.63 -13.98
C ALA A 230 2.15 -16.09 -14.95
N THR A 231 2.31 -15.69 -16.20
CA THR A 231 1.52 -16.23 -17.31
C THR A 231 1.87 -17.70 -17.53
N LEU A 232 0.88 -18.59 -17.35
CA LEU A 232 1.02 -20.04 -17.55
C LEU A 232 0.09 -20.51 -18.67
N SER A 233 0.46 -20.20 -19.92
CA SER A 233 -0.41 -20.42 -21.09
C SER A 233 -0.85 -21.89 -21.27
N HIS A 234 -0.03 -22.84 -20.83
CA HIS A 234 -0.26 -24.28 -20.94
C HIS A 234 -1.02 -24.91 -19.76
N VAL A 235 -1.23 -24.18 -18.65
CA VAL A 235 -1.66 -24.77 -17.37
C VAL A 235 -2.75 -23.96 -16.66
N LYS A 236 -3.63 -23.33 -17.44
CA LYS A 236 -4.78 -22.59 -16.91
C LYS A 236 -5.64 -23.48 -15.99
N PRO A 237 -6.15 -22.98 -14.86
CA PRO A 237 -6.18 -21.57 -14.44
C PRO A 237 -5.03 -21.16 -13.49
N ALA A 238 -3.93 -21.91 -13.42
CA ALA A 238 -2.85 -21.60 -12.49
C ALA A 238 -2.22 -20.23 -12.78
N THR A 239 -1.95 -19.47 -11.71
CA THR A 239 -1.31 -18.15 -11.77
C THR A 239 0.02 -18.13 -11.01
N MET A 240 0.21 -19.05 -10.07
CA MET A 240 1.38 -19.09 -9.20
C MET A 240 2.28 -20.28 -9.51
N LEU A 241 3.60 -20.09 -9.35
CA LEU A 241 4.58 -21.17 -9.50
C LEU A 241 5.80 -20.95 -8.60
N PRO A 242 6.54 -22.02 -8.26
CA PRO A 242 7.84 -21.93 -7.60
C PRO A 242 8.96 -21.71 -8.62
N SER A 243 9.88 -20.78 -8.36
CA SER A 243 11.01 -20.45 -9.21
C SER A 243 12.32 -20.45 -8.44
N SER A 244 13.42 -20.84 -9.09
CA SER A 244 14.76 -20.86 -8.49
C SER A 244 15.31 -19.45 -8.18
N GLY A 245 14.68 -18.40 -8.69
CA GLY A 245 15.15 -17.01 -8.51
C GLY A 245 16.34 -16.62 -9.39
N ASN A 246 16.94 -17.58 -10.12
CA ASN A 246 18.11 -17.36 -10.97
C ASN A 246 17.80 -16.57 -12.24
N SER A 247 16.61 -16.75 -12.81
CA SER A 247 16.15 -16.00 -13.97
C SER A 247 15.43 -14.73 -13.49
N PRO A 248 15.67 -13.57 -14.13
CA PRO A 248 14.95 -12.36 -13.78
C PRO A 248 13.46 -12.47 -14.12
N ALA A 249 12.64 -11.74 -13.37
CA ALA A 249 11.22 -11.55 -13.62
C ALA A 249 10.99 -10.27 -14.44
N GLY A 250 9.76 -10.11 -14.94
CA GLY A 250 9.30 -8.89 -15.60
C GLY A 250 8.93 -7.76 -14.62
N GLY A 251 8.91 -8.06 -13.32
CA GLY A 251 8.47 -7.10 -12.32
C GLY A 251 8.32 -7.71 -10.93
N ILE A 252 7.59 -6.99 -10.09
CA ILE A 252 7.44 -7.26 -8.66
C ILE A 252 6.12 -6.73 -8.14
N VAL A 253 5.60 -7.37 -7.10
CA VAL A 253 4.46 -6.86 -6.34
C VAL A 253 4.95 -6.33 -5.00
N CYS A 254 4.68 -5.06 -4.74
CA CYS A 254 4.93 -4.44 -3.45
C CYS A 254 3.60 -4.23 -2.70
N GLY A 255 3.67 -4.23 -1.38
CA GLY A 255 2.52 -3.99 -0.54
C GLY A 255 2.88 -3.50 0.86
N TYR A 256 1.87 -3.00 1.55
CA TYR A 256 1.96 -2.59 2.94
C TYR A 256 0.62 -2.82 3.66
N GLN A 257 0.67 -3.06 4.96
CA GLN A 257 -0.50 -3.26 5.80
C GLN A 257 -1.12 -1.92 6.20
N LEU A 258 -2.45 -1.84 6.23
CA LEU A 258 -3.19 -0.76 6.87
C LEU A 258 -3.34 -1.04 8.37
N LYS A 259 -3.24 0.01 9.18
CA LYS A 259 -3.38 -0.07 10.64
C LYS A 259 -4.72 0.48 11.08
N ASN A 260 -5.44 -0.38 11.80
CA ASN A 260 -6.72 -0.11 12.47
C ASN A 260 -6.52 0.12 13.97
#